data_AF-A0A226E820-F1
#
_entry.id   AF-A0A226E820-F1
#
_cell.length_a   1.000
_cell.length_b   1.000
_cell.length_c   1.000
_cell.angle_alpha   90.00
_cell.angle_beta   90.00
_cell.angle_gamma   90.00
#
_symmetry.space_group_name_H-M   'P 1'
#
loop_
_entity.id
_entity.type
_entity.pdbx_description
1 polymer ?
#
loop_
_entity_poly.entity_id
_entity_poly.type
_entity_poly.pdbx_seq_one_letter_code
_entity_poly.pdbx_strand_id
1 'polypeptide(L)'
;MVSTMKHLEDYVSAMENRSEGMDVHDELRQKEKDLMLAAELGKALLDKNEDLSRQNERITEEYTQRLEVLEQEKYQLRRKLDAAITDYEIRVGELQADVAELQKSLEEQQRLMKQSDRDHTLILNELTEQNQRLTTQLKEATKKEESLQAQLQGLRDQFSLRKMAMSDHSSHLESLRDEISIITAKKYDLEKKIDMILAEKEGLSHHLDDSSDRILLLERQNREQEMQLVQYRSEVDEIKAANHSLSTRLELLNRSATVNRSLLNELELSADFRTTSGLSAASSGIGAEEDEIECDEPLPTSSAHVKELKEEIWMAYLSILSMCNQLKGAKSKTRVDDGTSSMETSLNDSSAAIKPGILSSSVEELKLLLRELANVDGMQTGAFSNNSQLELEMRLHSADESVNKMERVLAEKSDENKRLKDHATQLASQITIREAELAAAIEERDNARLDLSQTHLAKDEIVKKAWDLRDQAVQRKNKAEIAMARTRIEMMQVDSQLMEAIQQKIQLSQQLEQWQVDMQQLLDEQMRTKLSKQETKDQPPKVVTESVPSTSQIEKKRNKLLAIFRNFNGSSSS
;
A
#
# COMPACT_ATOMS: atom_id res chain seq x y z
N MET A 1 54.84 11.61 -121.21
CA MET A 1 55.98 10.84 -121.73
C MET A 1 55.88 10.64 -123.24
N VAL A 2 55.15 9.66 -123.80
CA VAL A 2 55.15 9.44 -125.26
C VAL A 2 54.71 10.67 -126.06
N SER A 3 53.53 11.24 -125.78
CA SER A 3 53.04 12.45 -126.49
C SER A 3 53.91 13.70 -126.25
N THR A 4 54.64 13.77 -125.14
CA THR A 4 55.53 14.89 -124.82
C THR A 4 56.91 14.73 -125.47
N MET A 5 57.38 13.51 -125.66
CA MET A 5 58.57 13.22 -126.47
C MET A 5 58.30 13.53 -127.95
N LYS A 6 57.15 13.11 -128.48
CA LYS A 6 56.82 13.38 -129.89
C LYS A 6 56.73 14.88 -130.21
N HIS A 7 56.16 15.68 -129.32
CA HIS A 7 56.18 17.15 -129.47
C HIS A 7 57.58 17.76 -129.34
N LEU A 8 58.53 17.13 -128.64
CA LEU A 8 59.94 17.56 -128.62
C LEU A 8 60.65 17.15 -129.92
N GLU A 9 60.40 15.96 -130.46
CA GLU A 9 60.91 15.50 -131.76
C GLU A 9 60.42 16.42 -132.89
N ASP A 10 59.10 16.67 -132.97
CA ASP A 10 58.48 17.58 -133.95
C ASP A 10 59.05 19.01 -133.83
N TYR A 11 59.35 19.48 -132.60
CA TYR A 11 59.92 20.81 -132.36
C TYR A 11 61.42 20.90 -132.72
N VAL A 12 62.20 19.85 -132.45
CA VAL A 12 63.63 19.77 -132.82
C VAL A 12 63.77 19.76 -134.34
N SER A 13 63.02 18.93 -135.07
CA SER A 13 63.07 18.97 -136.54
C SER A 13 62.48 20.27 -137.13
N ALA A 14 61.59 20.97 -136.41
CA ALA A 14 61.14 22.32 -136.77
C ALA A 14 62.13 23.45 -136.39
N MET A 15 63.20 23.14 -135.65
CA MET A 15 64.40 23.98 -135.47
C MET A 15 65.45 23.65 -136.54
N GLU A 16 65.76 22.37 -136.76
CA GLU A 16 66.73 21.90 -137.76
C GLU A 16 66.40 22.43 -139.17
N ASN A 17 65.14 22.29 -139.59
CA ASN A 17 64.64 22.77 -140.89
C ASN A 17 64.61 24.32 -141.04
N ARG A 18 64.99 25.10 -140.01
CA ARG A 18 65.22 26.56 -140.14
C ARG A 18 66.67 26.91 -140.44
N SER A 19 67.60 25.97 -140.24
CA SER A 19 69.04 26.20 -140.46
C SER A 19 69.42 26.09 -141.94
N GLU A 20 68.63 25.39 -142.75
CA GLU A 20 68.91 25.19 -144.18
C GLU A 20 68.56 26.44 -145.03
N GLY A 21 69.47 27.42 -145.04
CA GLY A 21 69.43 28.55 -145.99
C GLY A 21 69.72 29.95 -145.43
N MET A 22 70.09 30.07 -144.15
CA MET A 22 70.51 31.34 -143.54
C MET A 22 71.99 31.64 -143.80
N ASP A 23 72.37 32.92 -143.78
CA ASP A 23 73.78 33.34 -143.73
C ASP A 23 74.39 32.94 -142.38
N VAL A 24 75.68 32.57 -142.37
CA VAL A 24 76.40 32.09 -141.19
C VAL A 24 76.40 33.14 -140.07
N HIS A 25 76.40 34.43 -140.42
CA HIS A 25 76.28 35.51 -139.44
C HIS A 25 74.87 35.64 -138.84
N ASP A 26 73.80 35.28 -139.55
CA ASP A 26 72.45 35.24 -138.98
C ASP A 26 72.18 33.96 -138.18
N GLU A 27 72.73 32.83 -138.61
CA GLU A 27 72.72 31.59 -137.83
C GLU A 27 73.44 31.77 -136.47
N LEU A 28 74.61 32.42 -136.47
CA LEU A 28 75.34 32.77 -135.25
C LEU A 28 74.53 33.74 -134.38
N ARG A 29 74.00 34.83 -134.94
CA ARG A 29 73.13 35.78 -134.21
C ARG A 29 71.88 35.12 -133.63
N GLN A 30 71.35 34.07 -134.25
CA GLN A 30 70.21 33.33 -133.70
C GLN A 30 70.67 32.40 -132.58
N LYS A 31 71.76 31.65 -132.76
CA LYS A 31 72.32 30.80 -131.70
C LYS A 31 72.79 31.59 -130.47
N GLU A 32 73.29 32.82 -130.65
CA GLU A 32 73.58 33.75 -129.55
C GLU A 32 72.30 34.15 -128.78
N LYS A 33 71.19 34.44 -129.47
CA LYS A 33 69.89 34.72 -128.84
C LYS A 33 69.33 33.50 -128.13
N ASP A 34 69.39 32.33 -128.76
CA ASP A 34 68.88 31.09 -128.17
C ASP A 34 69.72 30.66 -126.95
N LEU A 35 71.04 30.91 -126.95
CA LEU A 35 71.90 30.77 -125.77
C LEU A 35 71.55 31.77 -124.65
N MET A 36 71.28 33.04 -124.98
CA MET A 36 70.81 34.02 -123.99
C MET A 36 69.45 33.63 -123.40
N LEU A 37 68.49 33.23 -124.23
CA LEU A 37 67.17 32.76 -123.79
C LEU A 37 67.26 31.47 -122.96
N ALA A 38 68.17 30.55 -123.31
CA ALA A 38 68.44 29.35 -122.51
C ALA A 38 69.08 29.70 -121.15
N ALA A 39 69.95 30.70 -121.09
CA ALA A 39 70.52 31.21 -119.85
C ALA A 39 69.49 31.96 -118.99
N GLU A 40 68.60 32.76 -119.60
CA GLU A 40 67.48 33.43 -118.92
C GLU A 40 66.46 32.42 -118.38
N LEU A 41 66.09 31.40 -119.17
CA LEU A 41 65.21 30.32 -118.72
C LEU A 41 65.88 29.48 -117.63
N GLY A 42 67.17 29.16 -117.78
CA GLY A 42 67.97 28.47 -116.77
C GLY A 42 68.03 29.26 -115.47
N LYS A 43 68.22 30.58 -115.54
CA LYS A 43 68.13 31.46 -114.37
C LYS A 43 66.73 31.47 -113.77
N ALA A 44 65.67 31.65 -114.55
CA ALA A 44 64.29 31.64 -114.05
C ALA A 44 63.91 30.29 -113.38
N LEU A 45 64.50 29.18 -113.85
CA LEU A 45 64.37 27.86 -113.22
C LEU A 45 65.19 27.76 -111.93
N LEU A 46 66.39 28.35 -111.86
CA LEU A 46 67.20 28.45 -110.63
C LEU A 46 66.52 29.34 -109.58
N ASP A 47 66.10 30.56 -109.95
CA ASP A 47 65.38 31.50 -109.08
C ASP A 47 64.11 30.82 -108.50
N LYS A 48 63.36 30.08 -109.33
CA LYS A 48 62.19 29.30 -108.90
C LYS A 48 62.56 28.11 -108.01
N ASN A 49 63.70 27.45 -108.23
CA ASN A 49 64.18 26.35 -107.39
C ASN A 49 64.69 26.86 -106.04
N GLU A 50 65.32 28.04 -105.99
CA GLU A 50 65.64 28.73 -104.73
C GLU A 50 64.38 29.09 -103.96
N ASP A 51 63.34 29.63 -104.62
CA ASP A 51 62.08 29.97 -103.94
C ASP A 51 61.31 28.73 -103.48
N LEU A 52 61.39 27.60 -104.20
CA LEU A 52 60.89 26.31 -103.73
C LEU A 52 61.69 25.78 -102.53
N SER A 53 63.02 25.91 -102.53
CA SER A 53 63.85 25.58 -101.36
C SER A 53 63.49 26.45 -100.16
N ARG A 54 63.39 27.78 -100.32
CA ARG A 54 62.94 28.73 -99.28
C ARG A 54 61.52 28.43 -98.79
N GLN A 55 60.66 27.81 -99.59
CA GLN A 55 59.33 27.37 -99.15
C GLN A 55 59.42 26.06 -98.36
N ASN A 56 60.21 25.09 -98.84
CA ASN A 56 60.46 23.83 -98.13
C ASN A 56 61.12 24.07 -96.76
N GLU A 57 62.10 24.97 -96.67
CA GLU A 57 62.77 25.40 -95.44
C GLU A 57 61.75 25.93 -94.42
N ARG A 58 60.95 26.94 -94.79
CA ARG A 58 59.88 27.48 -93.93
C ARG A 58 58.85 26.42 -93.53
N ILE A 59 58.49 25.51 -94.43
CA ILE A 59 57.59 24.39 -94.13
C ILE A 59 58.24 23.43 -93.11
N THR A 60 59.53 23.14 -93.22
CA THR A 60 60.24 22.34 -92.21
C THR A 60 60.36 23.05 -90.86
N GLU A 61 60.60 24.37 -90.83
CA GLU A 61 60.60 25.18 -89.61
C GLU A 61 59.23 25.20 -88.93
N GLU A 62 58.14 25.36 -89.70
CA GLU A 62 56.78 25.24 -89.16
C GLU A 62 56.51 23.84 -88.59
N TYR A 63 57.03 22.77 -89.23
CA TYR A 63 56.85 21.41 -88.73
C TYR A 63 57.70 21.13 -87.48
N THR A 64 58.93 21.63 -87.37
CA THR A 64 59.72 21.47 -86.13
C THR A 64 59.09 22.25 -84.98
N GLN A 65 58.65 23.50 -85.20
CA GLN A 65 57.92 24.27 -84.18
C GLN A 65 56.64 23.57 -83.71
N ARG A 66 55.86 22.98 -84.65
CA ARG A 66 54.66 22.19 -84.29
C ARG A 66 55.02 20.92 -83.51
N LEU A 67 56.11 20.24 -83.84
CA LEU A 67 56.60 19.09 -83.09
C LEU A 67 57.04 19.49 -81.68
N GLU A 68 57.80 20.57 -81.53
CA GLU A 68 58.23 21.09 -80.22
C GLU A 68 57.04 21.45 -79.32
N VAL A 69 56.00 22.10 -79.85
CA VAL A 69 54.77 22.40 -79.11
C VAL A 69 54.04 21.11 -78.69
N LEU A 70 53.87 20.15 -79.61
CA LEU A 70 53.22 18.87 -79.30
C LEU A 70 54.01 18.04 -78.27
N GLU A 71 55.35 18.11 -78.28
CA GLU A 71 56.18 17.49 -77.26
C GLU A 71 56.04 18.19 -75.91
N GLN A 72 56.05 19.53 -75.87
CA GLN A 72 55.81 20.30 -74.65
C GLN A 72 54.43 20.00 -74.06
N GLU A 73 53.37 19.98 -74.87
CA GLU A 73 52.02 19.60 -74.45
C GLU A 73 51.98 18.17 -73.89
N LYS A 74 52.61 17.21 -74.58
CA LYS A 74 52.75 15.81 -74.14
C LYS A 74 53.49 15.67 -72.81
N TYR A 75 54.56 16.43 -72.57
CA TYR A 75 55.26 16.45 -71.28
C TYR A 75 54.41 17.11 -70.18
N GLN A 76 53.69 18.20 -70.49
CA GLN A 76 52.77 18.85 -69.55
C GLN A 76 51.58 17.94 -69.18
N LEU A 77 50.99 17.25 -70.15
CA LEU A 77 49.87 16.33 -69.95
C LEU A 77 50.29 15.11 -69.13
N ARG A 78 51.49 14.56 -69.38
CA ARG A 78 52.09 13.52 -68.52
C ARG A 78 52.23 14.02 -67.08
N ARG A 79 52.90 15.14 -66.85
CA ARG A 79 53.07 15.69 -65.50
C ARG A 79 51.74 16.01 -64.79
N LYS A 80 50.70 16.43 -65.52
CA LYS A 80 49.34 16.63 -64.99
C LYS A 80 48.66 15.30 -64.61
N LEU A 81 48.84 14.26 -65.43
CA LEU A 81 48.36 12.91 -65.14
C LEU A 81 49.10 12.31 -63.93
N ASP A 82 50.43 12.41 -63.89
CA ASP A 82 51.27 11.91 -62.80
C ASP A 82 50.88 12.57 -61.46
N ALA A 83 50.66 13.90 -61.45
CA ALA A 83 50.18 14.62 -60.28
C ALA A 83 48.78 14.16 -59.83
N ALA A 84 47.84 14.03 -60.77
CA ALA A 84 46.50 13.52 -60.46
C ALA A 84 46.54 12.07 -59.94
N ILE A 85 47.44 11.22 -60.45
CA ILE A 85 47.67 9.87 -59.93
C ILE A 85 48.16 9.96 -58.47
N THR A 86 49.16 10.79 -58.16
CA THR A 86 49.63 10.93 -56.76
C THR A 86 48.55 11.48 -55.82
N ASP A 87 47.71 12.41 -56.28
CA ASP A 87 46.57 12.92 -55.49
C ASP A 87 45.54 11.82 -55.21
N TYR A 88 45.25 10.96 -56.20
CA TYR A 88 44.38 9.80 -56.01
C TYR A 88 45.02 8.70 -55.15
N GLU A 89 46.33 8.45 -55.26
CA GLU A 89 47.06 7.51 -54.40
C GLU A 89 47.03 7.96 -52.93
N ILE A 90 47.27 9.25 -52.66
CA ILE A 90 47.12 9.85 -51.33
C ILE A 90 45.68 9.67 -50.83
N ARG A 91 44.67 10.03 -51.65
CA ARG A 91 43.27 9.94 -51.23
C ARG A 91 42.79 8.49 -51.01
N VAL A 92 43.34 7.53 -51.74
CA VAL A 92 43.12 6.09 -51.50
C VAL A 92 43.81 5.65 -50.21
N GLY A 93 45.02 6.13 -49.91
CA GLY A 93 45.71 5.87 -48.65
C GLY A 93 44.97 6.41 -47.43
N GLU A 94 44.45 7.64 -47.51
CA GLU A 94 43.56 8.22 -46.48
C GLU A 94 42.34 7.33 -46.23
N LEU A 95 41.60 6.98 -47.30
CA LEU A 95 40.39 6.15 -47.18
C LEU A 95 40.69 4.71 -46.70
N GLN A 96 41.88 4.18 -46.98
CA GLN A 96 42.31 2.89 -46.42
C GLN A 96 42.62 3.00 -44.91
N ALA A 97 43.20 4.11 -44.47
CA ALA A 97 43.42 4.38 -43.04
C ALA A 97 42.08 4.58 -42.30
N ASP A 98 41.15 5.39 -42.86
CA ASP A 98 39.80 5.59 -42.33
C ASP A 98 39.07 4.23 -42.15
N VAL A 99 39.13 3.37 -43.16
CA VAL A 99 38.52 2.03 -43.11
C VAL A 99 39.18 1.14 -42.05
N ALA A 100 40.51 1.18 -41.90
CA ALA A 100 41.21 0.40 -40.88
C ALA A 100 40.90 0.89 -39.45
N GLU A 101 40.77 2.20 -39.23
CA GLU A 101 40.37 2.75 -37.93
C GLU A 101 38.91 2.41 -37.60
N LEU A 102 38.00 2.52 -38.58
CA LEU A 102 36.60 2.12 -38.41
C LEU A 102 36.45 0.61 -38.13
N GLN A 103 37.25 -0.24 -38.79
CA GLN A 103 37.29 -1.68 -38.50
C GLN A 103 37.76 -1.97 -37.08
N LYS A 104 38.89 -1.35 -36.66
CA LYS A 104 39.41 -1.49 -35.29
C LYS A 104 38.40 -1.00 -34.24
N SER A 105 37.78 0.15 -34.46
CA SER A 105 36.76 0.72 -33.57
C SER A 105 35.55 -0.21 -33.46
N LEU A 106 35.09 -0.79 -34.57
CA LEU A 106 34.03 -1.80 -34.59
C LEU A 106 34.42 -3.07 -33.82
N GLU A 107 35.65 -3.56 -33.95
CA GLU A 107 36.15 -4.71 -33.18
C GLU A 107 36.23 -4.43 -31.67
N GLU A 108 36.71 -3.24 -31.28
CA GLU A 108 36.76 -2.81 -29.88
C GLU A 108 35.35 -2.68 -29.28
N GLN A 109 34.40 -2.08 -30.00
CA GLN A 109 32.99 -2.00 -29.58
C GLN A 109 32.33 -3.40 -29.50
N GLN A 110 32.59 -4.29 -30.46
CA GLN A 110 32.14 -5.68 -30.37
C GLN A 110 32.75 -6.42 -29.18
N ARG A 111 34.01 -6.15 -28.82
CA ARG A 111 34.66 -6.75 -27.65
C ARG A 111 34.05 -6.23 -26.35
N LEU A 112 33.77 -4.93 -26.26
CA LEU A 112 33.10 -4.31 -25.11
C LEU A 112 31.66 -4.81 -24.93
N MET A 113 30.88 -4.90 -26.02
CA MET A 113 29.56 -5.54 -26.01
C MET A 113 29.64 -6.98 -25.47
N LYS A 114 30.48 -7.83 -26.08
CA LYS A 114 30.67 -9.23 -25.66
C LYS A 114 31.24 -9.39 -24.24
N GLN A 115 31.80 -8.33 -23.66
CA GLN A 115 32.19 -8.31 -22.25
C GLN A 115 31.00 -7.90 -21.36
N SER A 116 30.32 -6.80 -21.69
CA SER A 116 29.09 -6.37 -20.98
C SER A 116 28.04 -7.48 -20.95
N ASP A 117 27.84 -8.19 -22.06
CA ASP A 117 26.93 -9.36 -22.14
C ASP A 117 27.32 -10.46 -21.14
N ARG A 118 28.62 -10.76 -20.99
CA ARG A 118 29.11 -11.74 -20.01
C ARG A 118 28.87 -11.25 -18.60
N ASP A 119 29.24 -10.01 -18.31
CA ASP A 119 29.10 -9.41 -16.99
C ASP A 119 27.61 -9.33 -16.58
N HIS A 120 26.71 -9.00 -17.53
CA HIS A 120 25.26 -9.12 -17.35
C HIS A 120 24.80 -10.56 -17.12
N THR A 121 25.29 -11.56 -17.85
CA THR A 121 24.93 -12.97 -17.58
C THR A 121 25.43 -13.46 -16.23
N LEU A 122 26.60 -13.00 -15.75
CA LEU A 122 27.10 -13.30 -14.41
C LEU A 122 26.17 -12.71 -13.34
N ILE A 123 25.82 -11.43 -13.45
CA ILE A 123 24.88 -10.77 -12.52
C ILE A 123 23.50 -11.44 -12.55
N LEU A 124 23.00 -11.85 -13.72
CA LEU A 124 21.74 -12.60 -13.83
C LEU A 124 21.81 -13.99 -13.20
N ASN A 125 22.95 -14.69 -13.32
CA ASN A 125 23.17 -15.97 -12.64
C ASN A 125 23.24 -15.80 -11.11
N GLU A 126 23.97 -14.80 -10.61
CA GLU A 126 24.03 -14.49 -9.18
C GLU A 126 22.65 -14.13 -8.60
N LEU A 127 21.89 -13.26 -9.29
CA LEU A 127 20.54 -12.89 -8.87
C LEU A 127 19.55 -14.06 -8.94
N THR A 128 19.64 -14.94 -9.96
CA THR A 128 18.78 -16.12 -10.03
C THR A 128 19.15 -17.18 -8.99
N GLU A 129 20.43 -17.36 -8.67
CA GLU A 129 20.86 -18.18 -7.53
C GLU A 129 20.36 -17.61 -6.19
N GLN A 130 20.49 -16.31 -5.95
CA GLN A 130 19.99 -15.66 -4.75
C GLN A 130 18.47 -15.85 -4.60
N ASN A 131 17.70 -15.62 -5.68
CA ASN A 131 16.25 -15.87 -5.68
C ASN A 131 15.90 -17.35 -5.44
N GLN A 132 16.67 -18.30 -5.98
CA GLN A 132 16.48 -19.72 -5.69
C GLN A 132 16.76 -20.05 -4.21
N ARG A 133 17.85 -19.51 -3.63
CA ARG A 133 18.21 -19.70 -2.21
C ARG A 133 17.15 -19.11 -1.27
N LEU A 134 16.65 -17.90 -1.56
CA LEU A 134 15.53 -17.30 -0.81
C LEU A 134 14.24 -18.13 -0.96
N THR A 135 13.96 -18.63 -2.17
CA THR A 135 12.81 -19.51 -2.43
C THR A 135 12.90 -20.83 -1.64
N THR A 136 14.09 -21.43 -1.48
CA THR A 136 14.25 -22.63 -0.65
C THR A 136 14.12 -22.33 0.84
N GLN A 137 14.69 -21.21 1.33
CA GLN A 137 14.51 -20.77 2.72
C GLN A 137 13.04 -20.49 3.06
N LEU A 138 12.29 -19.84 2.16
CA LEU A 138 10.86 -19.61 2.32
C LEU A 138 10.07 -20.94 2.36
N LYS A 139 10.37 -21.89 1.46
CA LYS A 139 9.76 -23.24 1.47
C LYS A 139 10.13 -24.06 2.71
N GLU A 140 11.25 -23.79 3.37
CA GLU A 140 11.57 -24.38 4.67
C GLU A 140 10.83 -23.67 5.82
N ALA A 141 10.66 -22.36 5.75
CA ALA A 141 9.90 -21.59 6.73
C ALA A 141 8.43 -22.02 6.73
N THR A 142 7.78 -22.12 5.57
CA THR A 142 6.37 -22.57 5.48
C THR A 142 6.20 -23.99 6.00
N LYS A 143 7.13 -24.92 5.71
CA LYS A 143 7.10 -26.29 6.28
C LYS A 143 7.24 -26.31 7.81
N LYS A 144 8.06 -25.41 8.37
CA LYS A 144 8.20 -25.25 9.83
C LYS A 144 6.91 -24.69 10.41
N GLU A 145 6.32 -23.67 9.77
CA GLU A 145 5.02 -23.09 10.13
C GLU A 145 3.87 -24.11 10.07
N GLU A 146 3.73 -24.87 8.98
CA GLU A 146 2.79 -25.99 8.82
C GLU A 146 2.92 -27.00 9.98
N SER A 147 4.15 -27.37 10.35
CA SER A 147 4.41 -28.30 11.46
C SER A 147 4.03 -27.72 12.83
N LEU A 148 4.25 -26.42 13.05
CA LEU A 148 3.87 -25.72 14.28
C LEU A 148 2.36 -25.49 14.35
N GLN A 149 1.70 -25.21 13.22
CA GLN A 149 0.25 -25.10 13.11
C GLN A 149 -0.42 -26.45 13.39
N ALA A 150 0.13 -27.56 12.89
CA ALA A 150 -0.33 -28.90 13.23
C ALA A 150 -0.16 -29.23 14.72
N GLN A 151 0.97 -28.84 15.34
CA GLN A 151 1.17 -28.99 16.80
C GLN A 151 0.19 -28.14 17.61
N LEU A 152 -0.02 -26.87 17.22
CA LEU A 152 -0.99 -25.97 17.85
C LEU A 152 -2.43 -26.48 17.71
N GLN A 153 -2.78 -27.08 16.58
CA GLN A 153 -4.09 -27.72 16.41
C GLN A 153 -4.22 -28.95 17.31
N GLY A 154 -3.22 -29.85 17.34
CA GLY A 154 -3.21 -30.99 18.25
C GLY A 154 -3.27 -30.60 19.74
N LEU A 155 -2.70 -29.46 20.13
CA LEU A 155 -2.82 -28.90 21.48
C LEU A 155 -4.22 -28.29 21.74
N ARG A 156 -4.83 -27.63 20.75
CA ARG A 156 -6.24 -27.17 20.84
C ARG A 156 -7.20 -28.33 20.98
N ASP A 157 -6.99 -29.41 20.23
CA ASP A 157 -7.82 -30.61 20.27
C ASP A 157 -7.67 -31.38 21.60
N GLN A 158 -6.45 -31.42 22.16
CA GLN A 158 -6.24 -31.91 23.54
C GLN A 158 -6.93 -31.02 24.58
N PHE A 159 -6.90 -29.70 24.41
CA PHE A 159 -7.55 -28.78 25.34
C PHE A 159 -9.09 -28.84 25.24
N SER A 160 -9.65 -28.96 24.05
CA SER A 160 -11.10 -29.13 23.85
C SER A 160 -11.58 -30.46 24.42
N LEU A 161 -10.83 -31.55 24.22
CA LEU A 161 -11.13 -32.86 24.82
C LEU A 161 -11.10 -32.80 26.35
N ARG A 162 -10.08 -32.15 26.95
CA ARG A 162 -10.03 -31.92 28.41
C ARG A 162 -11.16 -31.02 28.90
N LYS A 163 -11.55 -30.00 28.14
CA LYS A 163 -12.67 -29.11 28.47
C LYS A 163 -14.01 -29.85 28.43
N MET A 164 -14.21 -30.75 27.46
CA MET A 164 -15.39 -31.63 27.41
C MET A 164 -15.42 -32.55 28.63
N ALA A 165 -14.34 -33.29 28.91
CA ALA A 165 -14.27 -34.17 30.08
C ALA A 165 -14.48 -33.42 31.41
N MET A 166 -13.97 -32.20 31.56
CA MET A 166 -14.26 -31.35 32.73
C MET A 166 -15.73 -30.90 32.79
N SER A 167 -16.36 -30.64 31.64
CA SER A 167 -17.80 -30.34 31.57
C SER A 167 -18.65 -31.56 31.94
N ASP A 168 -18.25 -32.76 31.52
CA ASP A 168 -18.93 -34.03 31.83
C ASP A 168 -18.77 -34.39 33.32
N HIS A 169 -17.61 -34.09 33.93
CA HIS A 169 -17.43 -34.18 35.37
C HIS A 169 -18.24 -33.12 36.13
N SER A 170 -18.39 -31.90 35.59
CA SER A 170 -19.21 -30.85 36.20
C SER A 170 -20.69 -31.24 36.23
N SER A 171 -21.25 -31.73 35.13
CA SER A 171 -22.65 -32.18 35.07
C SER A 171 -22.90 -33.43 35.93
N HIS A 172 -21.92 -34.32 36.05
CA HIS A 172 -22.00 -35.44 37.00
C HIS A 172 -22.00 -34.97 38.47
N LEU A 173 -21.18 -33.97 38.82
CA LEU A 173 -21.20 -33.35 40.16
C LEU A 173 -22.50 -32.58 40.45
N GLU A 174 -23.10 -31.97 39.44
CA GLU A 174 -24.44 -31.35 39.54
C GLU A 174 -25.52 -32.42 39.79
N SER A 175 -25.52 -33.53 39.04
CA SER A 175 -26.43 -34.67 39.28
C SER A 175 -26.30 -35.22 40.71
N LEU A 176 -25.06 -35.43 41.19
CA LEU A 176 -24.82 -35.91 42.57
C LEU A 176 -25.24 -34.87 43.62
N ARG A 177 -25.11 -33.57 43.34
CA ARG A 177 -25.58 -32.49 44.22
C ARG A 177 -27.10 -32.47 44.31
N ASP A 178 -27.80 -32.69 43.21
CA ASP A 178 -29.26 -32.77 43.17
C ASP A 178 -29.79 -34.04 43.85
N GLU A 179 -29.11 -35.18 43.68
CA GLU A 179 -29.39 -36.40 44.46
C GLU A 179 -29.22 -36.16 45.97
N ILE A 180 -28.13 -35.53 46.40
CA ILE A 180 -27.91 -35.13 47.79
C ILE A 180 -29.00 -34.18 48.28
N SER A 181 -29.40 -33.19 47.47
CA SER A 181 -30.49 -32.25 47.78
C SER A 181 -31.82 -32.97 48.00
N ILE A 182 -32.17 -33.92 47.13
CA ILE A 182 -33.37 -34.76 47.25
C ILE A 182 -33.31 -35.64 48.51
N ILE A 183 -32.12 -36.15 48.87
CA ILE A 183 -31.92 -36.94 50.08
C ILE A 183 -32.02 -36.08 51.35
N THR A 184 -31.47 -34.85 51.37
CA THR A 184 -31.59 -33.95 52.52
C THR A 184 -33.00 -33.42 52.71
N ALA A 185 -33.76 -33.16 51.63
CA ALA A 185 -35.18 -32.85 51.71
C ALA A 185 -35.99 -34.02 52.31
N LYS A 186 -35.77 -35.26 51.83
CA LYS A 186 -36.39 -36.47 52.40
C LYS A 186 -36.00 -36.70 53.88
N LYS A 187 -34.76 -36.38 54.26
CA LYS A 187 -34.31 -36.43 55.66
C LYS A 187 -35.08 -35.41 56.51
N TYR A 188 -35.17 -34.16 56.06
CA TYR A 188 -35.93 -33.11 56.75
C TYR A 188 -37.43 -33.46 56.90
N ASP A 189 -38.06 -34.03 55.86
CA ASP A 189 -39.44 -34.52 55.92
C ASP A 189 -39.64 -35.68 56.91
N LEU A 190 -38.60 -36.48 57.17
CA LEU A 190 -38.62 -37.55 58.18
C LEU A 190 -38.35 -37.03 59.59
N GLU A 191 -37.42 -36.09 59.75
CA GLU A 191 -37.16 -35.40 61.02
C GLU A 191 -38.41 -34.65 61.49
N LYS A 192 -39.05 -33.87 60.61
CA LYS A 192 -40.31 -33.19 60.92
C LYS A 192 -41.45 -34.16 61.31
N LYS A 193 -41.50 -35.36 60.75
CA LYS A 193 -42.46 -36.41 61.16
C LYS A 193 -42.14 -36.99 62.53
N ILE A 194 -40.85 -37.15 62.85
CA ILE A 194 -40.41 -37.57 64.19
C ILE A 194 -40.79 -36.49 65.21
N ASP A 195 -40.53 -35.21 64.92
CA ASP A 195 -40.88 -34.08 65.79
C ASP A 195 -42.40 -34.01 66.05
N MET A 196 -43.22 -34.21 65.01
CA MET A 196 -44.68 -34.30 65.17
C MET A 196 -45.11 -35.47 66.06
N ILE A 197 -44.54 -36.67 65.88
CA ILE A 197 -44.84 -37.85 66.70
C ILE A 197 -44.35 -37.67 68.15
N LEU A 198 -43.25 -36.94 68.37
CA LEU A 198 -42.77 -36.58 69.70
C LEU A 198 -43.72 -35.59 70.38
N ALA A 199 -44.19 -34.56 69.68
CA ALA A 199 -45.19 -33.63 70.21
C ALA A 199 -46.54 -34.32 70.51
N GLU A 200 -47.00 -35.23 69.65
CA GLU A 200 -48.18 -36.07 69.90
C GLU A 200 -47.98 -36.94 71.15
N LYS A 201 -46.81 -37.56 71.32
CA LYS A 201 -46.45 -38.35 72.50
C LYS A 201 -46.41 -37.49 73.78
N GLU A 202 -45.86 -36.27 73.72
CA GLU A 202 -45.79 -35.35 74.86
C GLU A 202 -47.17 -34.81 75.27
N GLY A 203 -48.06 -34.56 74.30
CA GLY A 203 -49.46 -34.24 74.55
C GLY A 203 -50.23 -35.43 75.15
N LEU A 204 -49.99 -36.65 74.66
CA LEU A 204 -50.55 -37.87 75.27
C LEU A 204 -49.99 -38.13 76.68
N SER A 205 -48.75 -37.73 76.98
CA SER A 205 -48.21 -37.77 78.34
C SER A 205 -48.93 -36.78 79.24
N HIS A 206 -49.09 -35.51 78.84
CA HIS A 206 -49.86 -34.53 79.60
C HIS A 206 -51.30 -35.00 79.85
N HIS A 207 -51.97 -35.59 78.87
CA HIS A 207 -53.32 -36.14 79.07
C HIS A 207 -53.35 -37.37 79.98
N LEU A 208 -52.28 -38.18 80.02
CA LEU A 208 -52.13 -39.26 80.99
C LEU A 208 -51.94 -38.69 82.41
N ASP A 209 -51.08 -37.68 82.56
CA ASP A 209 -50.80 -37.01 83.83
C ASP A 209 -52.04 -36.26 84.36
N ASP A 210 -52.75 -35.50 83.53
CA ASP A 210 -54.08 -34.91 83.82
C ASP A 210 -55.09 -35.96 84.31
N SER A 211 -55.11 -37.14 83.66
CA SER A 211 -56.01 -38.23 84.04
C SER A 211 -55.61 -38.87 85.37
N SER A 212 -54.31 -38.95 85.65
CA SER A 212 -53.74 -39.44 86.91
C SER A 212 -54.08 -38.51 88.07
N ASP A 213 -53.88 -37.19 87.91
CA ASP A 213 -54.27 -36.19 88.91
C ASP A 213 -55.78 -36.18 89.16
N ARG A 214 -56.59 -36.38 88.10
CA ARG A 214 -58.04 -36.54 88.24
C ARG A 214 -58.42 -37.82 89.00
N ILE A 215 -57.70 -38.92 88.79
CA ILE A 215 -57.87 -40.16 89.58
C ILE A 215 -57.48 -39.91 91.04
N LEU A 216 -56.34 -39.29 91.32
CA LEU A 216 -55.89 -38.96 92.68
C LEU A 216 -56.89 -38.05 93.42
N LEU A 217 -57.50 -37.07 92.74
CA LEU A 217 -58.55 -36.23 93.30
C LEU A 217 -59.83 -37.03 93.62
N LEU A 218 -60.24 -37.94 92.74
CA LEU A 218 -61.40 -38.82 92.96
C LEU A 218 -61.15 -39.84 94.07
N GLU A 219 -59.95 -40.43 94.16
CA GLU A 219 -59.57 -41.29 95.29
C GLU A 219 -59.58 -40.52 96.61
N ARG A 220 -59.09 -39.26 96.61
CA ARG A 220 -59.13 -38.40 97.79
C ARG A 220 -60.57 -38.11 98.20
N GLN A 221 -61.45 -37.75 97.27
CA GLN A 221 -62.87 -37.55 97.55
C GLN A 221 -63.54 -38.83 98.07
N ASN A 222 -63.19 -40.00 97.52
CA ASN A 222 -63.69 -41.28 98.02
C ASN A 222 -63.20 -41.57 99.45
N ARG A 223 -61.92 -41.32 99.78
CA ARG A 223 -61.38 -41.42 101.15
C ARG A 223 -62.06 -40.43 102.11
N GLU A 224 -62.35 -39.22 101.67
CA GLU A 224 -63.09 -38.22 102.45
C GLU A 224 -64.55 -38.65 102.68
N GLN A 225 -65.21 -39.25 101.69
CA GLN A 225 -66.55 -39.86 101.84
C GLN A 225 -66.54 -41.12 102.73
N GLU A 226 -65.51 -41.97 102.65
CA GLU A 226 -65.31 -43.11 103.54
C GLU A 226 -65.12 -42.66 104.99
N MET A 227 -64.35 -41.59 105.23
CA MET A 227 -64.23 -40.98 106.56
C MET A 227 -65.57 -40.40 107.05
N GLN A 228 -66.34 -39.71 106.19
CA GLN A 228 -67.68 -39.23 106.55
C GLN A 228 -68.62 -40.40 106.89
N LEU A 229 -68.59 -41.50 106.12
CA LEU A 229 -69.37 -42.70 106.41
C LEU A 229 -68.95 -43.38 107.73
N VAL A 230 -67.67 -43.32 108.10
CA VAL A 230 -67.19 -43.78 109.42
C VAL A 230 -67.63 -42.83 110.55
N GLN A 231 -67.59 -41.52 110.33
CA GLN A 231 -68.09 -40.51 111.28
C GLN A 231 -69.59 -40.69 111.52
N TYR A 232 -70.42 -40.72 110.46
CA TYR A 232 -71.86 -40.98 110.58
C TYR A 232 -72.19 -42.34 111.22
N ARG A 233 -71.33 -43.37 111.04
CA ARG A 233 -71.47 -44.63 111.79
C ARG A 233 -71.18 -44.46 113.28
N SER A 234 -70.12 -43.73 113.65
CA SER A 234 -69.81 -43.41 115.06
C SER A 234 -70.94 -42.61 115.70
N GLU A 235 -71.42 -41.54 115.05
CA GLU A 235 -72.55 -40.73 115.51
C GLU A 235 -73.82 -41.58 115.69
N VAL A 236 -74.12 -42.46 114.74
CA VAL A 236 -75.27 -43.39 114.83
C VAL A 236 -75.10 -44.40 115.97
N ASP A 237 -73.89 -44.91 116.23
CA ASP A 237 -73.63 -45.84 117.33
C ASP A 237 -73.57 -45.13 118.70
N GLU A 238 -73.13 -43.88 118.76
CA GLU A 238 -73.24 -42.99 119.92
C GLU A 238 -74.70 -42.65 120.21
N ILE A 239 -75.52 -42.35 119.19
CA ILE A 239 -76.97 -42.13 119.34
C ILE A 239 -77.68 -43.42 119.78
N LYS A 240 -77.28 -44.61 119.28
CA LYS A 240 -77.77 -45.89 119.80
C LYS A 240 -77.36 -46.12 121.25
N ALA A 241 -76.11 -45.82 121.62
CA ALA A 241 -75.62 -45.97 122.99
C ALA A 241 -76.31 -44.98 123.96
N ALA A 242 -76.56 -43.74 123.52
CA ALA A 242 -77.34 -42.75 124.25
C ALA A 242 -78.80 -43.20 124.41
N ASN A 243 -79.44 -43.73 123.35
CA ASN A 243 -80.77 -44.33 123.44
C ASN A 243 -80.78 -45.56 124.36
N HIS A 244 -79.75 -46.40 124.37
CA HIS A 244 -79.66 -47.55 125.28
C HIS A 244 -79.43 -47.12 126.73
N SER A 245 -78.66 -46.05 126.96
CA SER A 245 -78.49 -45.40 128.28
C SER A 245 -79.80 -44.77 128.77
N LEU A 246 -80.54 -44.07 127.90
CA LEU A 246 -81.87 -43.54 128.20
C LEU A 246 -82.89 -44.67 128.43
N SER A 247 -82.83 -45.75 127.65
CA SER A 247 -83.69 -46.93 127.78
C SER A 247 -83.46 -47.68 129.08
N THR A 248 -82.20 -47.97 129.45
CA THR A 248 -81.87 -48.61 130.74
C THR A 248 -82.15 -47.69 131.93
N ARG A 249 -81.95 -46.37 131.79
CA ARG A 249 -82.39 -45.37 132.79
C ARG A 249 -83.91 -45.33 132.92
N LEU A 250 -84.65 -45.48 131.82
CA LEU A 250 -86.12 -45.65 131.83
C LEU A 250 -86.53 -46.99 132.46
N GLU A 251 -85.82 -48.10 132.23
CA GLU A 251 -86.12 -49.39 132.88
C GLU A 251 -85.89 -49.35 134.40
N LEU A 252 -84.85 -48.62 134.85
CA LEU A 252 -84.61 -48.38 136.27
C LEU A 252 -85.69 -47.49 136.90
N LEU A 253 -86.13 -46.41 136.25
CA LEU A 253 -87.28 -45.62 136.71
C LEU A 253 -88.59 -46.43 136.68
N ASN A 254 -88.83 -47.22 135.62
CA ASN A 254 -90.04 -48.01 135.42
C ASN A 254 -90.18 -49.21 136.38
N ARG A 255 -89.15 -49.48 137.20
CA ARG A 255 -89.23 -50.36 138.38
C ARG A 255 -89.53 -49.63 139.70
N SER A 256 -89.51 -48.29 139.71
CA SER A 256 -89.77 -47.44 140.89
C SER A 256 -91.03 -46.59 140.73
N ALA A 257 -92.18 -47.25 140.78
CA ALA A 257 -93.47 -46.70 141.21
C ALA A 257 -94.09 -45.50 140.45
N THR A 258 -95.20 -45.82 139.76
CA THR A 258 -96.47 -45.06 139.74
C THR A 258 -96.59 -43.75 138.93
N VAL A 259 -97.87 -43.38 138.72
CA VAL A 259 -98.40 -42.14 138.11
C VAL A 259 -98.23 -42.00 136.59
N ASN A 260 -99.32 -42.39 135.91
CA ASN A 260 -99.82 -41.93 134.60
C ASN A 260 -98.99 -42.24 133.33
N ARG A 261 -99.68 -42.81 132.32
CA ARG A 261 -99.11 -43.29 131.04
C ARG A 261 -100.15 -43.15 129.91
N SER A 262 -99.70 -43.19 128.65
CA SER A 262 -100.45 -42.85 127.42
C SER A 262 -100.66 -41.34 127.26
N LEU A 263 -100.05 -40.59 126.32
CA LEU A 263 -99.39 -40.87 125.01
C LEU A 263 -100.31 -41.36 123.88
N LEU A 264 -99.83 -41.06 122.64
CA LEU A 264 -100.37 -41.22 121.27
C LEU A 264 -100.91 -39.88 120.68
N ASN A 265 -100.55 -39.44 119.47
CA ASN A 265 -99.59 -40.01 118.49
C ASN A 265 -98.97 -38.95 117.52
N GLU A 266 -98.10 -39.41 116.60
CA GLU A 266 -97.37 -38.65 115.57
C GLU A 266 -98.14 -38.43 114.23
N LEU A 267 -97.42 -38.08 113.14
CA LEU A 267 -97.82 -37.69 111.76
C LEU A 267 -98.04 -36.17 111.59
N GLU A 268 -97.69 -35.49 110.47
CA GLU A 268 -97.11 -35.91 109.16
C GLU A 268 -96.47 -34.69 108.42
N LEU A 269 -95.78 -34.93 107.27
CA LEU A 269 -95.57 -34.02 106.10
C LEU A 269 -95.07 -32.56 106.36
N SER A 270 -94.02 -31.97 105.75
CA SER A 270 -93.47 -31.97 104.38
C SER A 270 -92.86 -30.56 104.14
N ALA A 271 -92.00 -30.22 103.18
CA ALA A 271 -91.09 -30.97 102.30
C ALA A 271 -89.99 -30.00 101.79
N ASP A 272 -88.79 -30.51 101.49
CA ASP A 272 -87.68 -29.72 100.94
C ASP A 272 -87.82 -29.41 99.45
N PHE A 273 -87.45 -28.19 99.02
CA PHE A 273 -87.22 -27.88 97.61
C PHE A 273 -85.95 -27.06 97.31
N ARG A 274 -84.84 -27.80 97.25
CA ARG A 274 -83.76 -27.69 96.23
C ARG A 274 -83.15 -26.31 95.96
N THR A 275 -81.97 -26.09 96.54
CA THR A 275 -80.94 -25.19 96.01
C THR A 275 -79.95 -25.93 95.09
N THR A 276 -79.51 -25.23 94.04
CA THR A 276 -78.19 -25.31 93.38
C THR A 276 -77.59 -26.69 93.02
N SER A 277 -77.69 -27.07 91.73
CA SER A 277 -76.52 -27.51 90.94
C SER A 277 -76.79 -27.70 89.44
N GLY A 278 -75.94 -27.08 88.62
CA GLY A 278 -75.33 -27.74 87.46
C GLY A 278 -75.89 -27.51 86.05
N LEU A 279 -74.96 -27.67 85.09
CA LEU A 279 -75.12 -27.91 83.64
C LEU A 279 -75.61 -26.74 82.75
N SER A 280 -75.28 -26.69 81.44
CA SER A 280 -74.07 -27.15 80.71
C SER A 280 -74.15 -26.68 79.24
N ALA A 281 -73.02 -26.23 78.67
CA ALA A 281 -72.62 -26.23 77.25
C ALA A 281 -73.66 -26.21 76.10
N ALA A 282 -73.73 -25.07 75.39
CA ALA A 282 -73.99 -24.89 73.94
C ALA A 282 -73.90 -23.37 73.62
N SER A 283 -73.41 -22.88 72.48
CA SER A 283 -72.78 -23.48 71.29
C SER A 283 -71.89 -22.43 70.58
N SER A 284 -71.37 -22.74 69.38
CA SER A 284 -70.75 -21.84 68.39
C SER A 284 -71.40 -20.44 68.32
N GLY A 285 -70.70 -19.34 68.01
CA GLY A 285 -69.43 -19.20 67.26
C GLY A 285 -69.70 -18.47 65.93
N ILE A 286 -68.71 -17.72 65.39
CA ILE A 286 -68.89 -16.60 64.43
C ILE A 286 -69.46 -15.36 65.16
N GLY A 287 -69.05 -14.11 64.93
CA GLY A 287 -68.07 -13.52 64.00
C GLY A 287 -68.61 -12.17 63.46
N ALA A 288 -67.74 -11.29 62.89
CA ALA A 288 -68.07 -9.96 62.33
C ALA A 288 -68.55 -8.89 63.36
N GLU A 289 -68.45 -7.56 63.15
CA GLU A 289 -67.66 -6.67 62.26
C GLU A 289 -67.80 -5.18 62.75
N GLU A 290 -66.89 -4.27 62.33
CA GLU A 290 -67.11 -2.82 62.02
C GLU A 290 -67.64 -1.85 63.15
N ASP A 291 -67.58 -0.50 63.14
CA ASP A 291 -66.92 0.60 62.34
C ASP A 291 -67.04 1.93 63.17
N GLU A 292 -66.42 3.11 62.93
CA GLU A 292 -65.24 3.62 62.19
C GLU A 292 -64.91 5.03 62.81
N ILE A 293 -64.50 6.07 62.04
CA ILE A 293 -64.54 7.54 62.32
C ILE A 293 -63.53 8.06 63.38
N GLU A 294 -62.66 9.08 63.17
CA GLU A 294 -62.36 9.97 62.02
C GLU A 294 -60.89 10.52 62.11
N CYS A 295 -60.33 11.00 60.99
CA CYS A 295 -59.28 12.04 60.72
C CYS A 295 -58.15 12.40 61.76
N ASP A 296 -56.95 12.87 61.38
CA ASP A 296 -56.53 13.64 60.19
C ASP A 296 -55.03 13.45 59.81
N GLU A 297 -54.65 13.84 58.58
CA GLU A 297 -53.27 13.92 58.01
C GLU A 297 -52.69 15.36 58.22
N PRO A 298 -51.38 15.65 58.52
CA PRO A 298 -50.28 15.44 57.56
C PRO A 298 -48.79 15.34 58.03
N LEU A 299 -47.95 15.00 57.04
CA LEU A 299 -46.49 15.24 56.93
C LEU A 299 -46.14 16.76 56.80
N PRO A 300 -44.86 17.24 56.76
CA PRO A 300 -43.56 16.54 56.70
C PRO A 300 -42.43 17.10 57.63
N THR A 301 -41.17 16.71 57.34
CA THR A 301 -39.88 17.43 57.56
C THR A 301 -38.94 17.04 58.73
N SER A 302 -37.93 16.22 58.42
CA SER A 302 -36.47 16.47 58.57
C SER A 302 -35.87 17.06 59.88
N SER A 303 -36.59 17.08 61.01
CA SER A 303 -36.14 17.73 62.26
C SER A 303 -35.49 16.78 63.29
N ALA A 304 -35.78 15.47 63.23
CA ALA A 304 -35.32 14.48 64.21
C ALA A 304 -33.80 14.22 64.15
N HIS A 305 -33.28 13.73 63.01
CA HIS A 305 -31.84 13.43 62.82
C HIS A 305 -30.89 14.59 63.16
N VAL A 306 -31.33 15.86 63.01
CA VAL A 306 -30.51 17.03 63.33
C VAL A 306 -30.41 17.29 64.84
N LYS A 307 -31.32 16.73 65.65
CA LYS A 307 -31.24 16.69 67.12
C LYS A 307 -30.42 15.48 67.57
N GLU A 308 -30.78 14.29 67.09
CA GLU A 308 -30.10 13.03 67.40
C GLU A 308 -28.58 13.12 67.17
N LEU A 309 -28.15 13.59 65.99
CA LEU A 309 -26.73 13.77 65.68
C LEU A 309 -26.03 14.82 66.57
N LYS A 310 -26.77 15.85 67.05
CA LYS A 310 -26.22 16.84 67.99
C LYS A 310 -26.08 16.27 69.41
N GLU A 311 -27.01 15.42 69.82
CA GLU A 311 -26.95 14.73 71.11
C GLU A 311 -25.86 13.65 71.10
N GLU A 312 -25.66 12.91 70.00
CA GLU A 312 -24.50 12.04 69.81
C GLU A 312 -23.16 12.80 69.87
N ILE A 313 -23.03 13.93 69.17
CA ILE A 313 -21.81 14.77 69.21
C ILE A 313 -21.59 15.36 70.62
N TRP A 314 -22.65 15.74 71.33
CA TRP A 314 -22.56 16.22 72.72
C TRP A 314 -22.14 15.11 73.68
N MET A 315 -22.68 13.90 73.54
CA MET A 315 -22.29 12.73 74.34
C MET A 315 -20.85 12.28 74.04
N ALA A 316 -20.40 12.36 72.78
CA ALA A 316 -19.00 12.14 72.41
C ALA A 316 -18.06 13.19 73.05
N TYR A 317 -18.46 14.47 73.05
CA TYR A 317 -17.72 15.55 73.70
C TYR A 317 -17.64 15.38 75.23
N LEU A 318 -18.75 15.01 75.88
CA LEU A 318 -18.77 14.70 77.32
C LEU A 318 -17.94 13.45 77.66
N SER A 319 -17.93 12.44 76.79
CA SER A 319 -17.07 11.25 76.94
C SER A 319 -15.59 11.63 76.84
N ILE A 320 -15.21 12.46 75.86
CA ILE A 320 -13.86 13.01 75.71
C ILE A 320 -13.44 13.84 76.94
N LEU A 321 -14.31 14.71 77.45
CA LEU A 321 -14.07 15.44 78.70
C LEU A 321 -13.92 14.52 79.92
N SER A 322 -14.76 13.48 80.02
CA SER A 322 -14.66 12.48 81.09
C SER A 322 -13.32 11.74 81.05
N MET A 323 -12.86 11.32 79.87
CA MET A 323 -11.53 10.71 79.69
C MET A 323 -10.40 11.68 80.03
N CYS A 324 -10.45 12.94 79.57
CA CYS A 324 -9.47 13.96 79.94
C CYS A 324 -9.42 14.21 81.46
N ASN A 325 -10.58 14.24 82.14
CA ASN A 325 -10.66 14.43 83.58
C ASN A 325 -10.20 13.19 84.36
N GLN A 326 -10.44 11.98 83.87
CA GLN A 326 -9.90 10.75 84.43
C GLN A 326 -8.37 10.70 84.32
N LEU A 327 -7.80 11.13 83.18
CA LEU A 327 -6.34 11.21 82.98
C LEU A 327 -5.69 12.32 83.85
N LYS A 328 -6.31 13.51 83.93
CA LYS A 328 -5.88 14.58 84.85
C LYS A 328 -5.98 14.13 86.32
N GLY A 329 -7.03 13.39 86.67
CA GLY A 329 -7.20 12.78 88.00
C GLY A 329 -6.18 11.69 88.34
N ALA A 330 -5.78 10.87 87.37
CA ALA A 330 -4.72 9.87 87.56
C ALA A 330 -3.35 10.54 87.86
N LYS A 331 -3.05 11.66 87.18
CA LYS A 331 -1.84 12.47 87.38
C LYS A 331 -1.78 13.14 88.78
N SER A 332 -2.94 13.31 89.44
CA SER A 332 -3.07 13.91 90.78
C SER A 332 -2.64 12.97 91.92
N LYS A 333 -2.52 11.65 91.68
CA LYS A 333 -2.18 10.66 92.73
C LYS A 333 -0.69 10.42 92.94
N THR A 334 0.20 11.05 92.16
CA THR A 334 1.62 10.67 92.07
C THR A 334 2.63 11.81 92.22
N ARG A 335 2.22 13.04 92.53
CA ARG A 335 3.14 14.12 92.93
C ARG A 335 2.62 14.94 94.11
N VAL A 336 3.57 15.43 94.90
CA VAL A 336 3.36 16.39 95.99
C VAL A 336 3.23 17.80 95.42
N ASP A 337 2.47 18.61 96.13
CA ASP A 337 2.20 20.04 95.98
C ASP A 337 3.38 20.89 95.47
N ASP A 338 3.16 21.59 94.35
CA ASP A 338 3.53 23.00 94.16
C ASP A 338 2.54 23.62 93.16
N GLY A 339 2.18 24.89 93.36
CA GLY A 339 0.96 25.47 92.77
C GLY A 339 1.20 26.45 91.61
N THR A 340 0.28 26.50 90.65
CA THR A 340 -0.12 27.77 89.99
C THR A 340 -1.40 27.66 89.15
N SER A 341 -2.17 28.75 89.15
CA SER A 341 -3.24 29.14 88.22
C SER A 341 -4.34 28.13 87.84
N SER A 342 -5.51 28.32 88.46
CA SER A 342 -6.81 27.88 87.91
C SER A 342 -7.14 28.55 86.56
N MET A 343 -8.01 27.93 85.78
CA MET A 343 -8.91 28.58 84.82
C MET A 343 -10.19 27.73 84.67
N GLU A 344 -11.09 27.81 85.64
CA GLU A 344 -12.38 27.09 85.61
C GLU A 344 -13.28 27.59 84.47
N THR A 345 -13.49 26.75 83.45
CA THR A 345 -14.49 26.99 82.41
C THR A 345 -15.83 26.34 82.79
N SER A 346 -16.73 27.18 83.29
CA SER A 346 -18.11 26.87 83.71
C SER A 346 -18.81 25.79 82.86
N LEU A 347 -19.30 24.75 83.53
CA LEU A 347 -20.24 23.77 82.98
C LEU A 347 -21.63 24.41 82.86
N ASN A 348 -21.92 25.02 81.70
CA ASN A 348 -23.25 25.54 81.41
C ASN A 348 -24.09 24.53 80.63
N ASP A 349 -25.11 23.98 81.28
CA ASP A 349 -25.88 22.81 80.84
C ASP A 349 -26.85 23.12 79.67
N SER A 350 -26.40 22.92 78.43
CA SER A 350 -27.23 23.00 77.20
C SER A 350 -26.48 22.51 75.95
N SER A 351 -27.10 21.63 75.15
CA SER A 351 -26.59 21.17 73.84
C SER A 351 -26.51 22.27 72.75
N ALA A 352 -27.00 23.48 73.05
CA ALA A 352 -26.98 24.64 72.15
C ALA A 352 -25.62 25.36 72.03
N ALA A 353 -24.62 25.03 72.89
CA ALA A 353 -23.40 25.82 73.04
C ALA A 353 -22.18 25.36 72.20
N ILE A 354 -22.35 24.40 71.27
CA ILE A 354 -21.25 23.83 70.48
C ILE A 354 -20.74 24.85 69.44
N LYS A 355 -19.70 25.62 69.78
CA LYS A 355 -18.96 26.45 68.81
C LYS A 355 -17.98 25.60 67.99
N PRO A 356 -17.79 25.89 66.69
CA PRO A 356 -16.74 25.27 65.89
C PRO A 356 -15.37 25.42 66.54
N GLY A 357 -14.57 24.35 66.54
CA GLY A 357 -13.21 24.33 67.10
C GLY A 357 -13.10 23.77 68.53
N ILE A 358 -14.14 23.80 69.36
CA ILE A 358 -14.07 23.29 70.75
C ILE A 358 -13.66 21.81 70.76
N LEU A 359 -14.32 20.97 69.95
CA LEU A 359 -13.99 19.55 69.83
C LEU A 359 -12.55 19.32 69.32
N SER A 360 -12.02 20.20 68.46
CA SER A 360 -10.61 20.13 68.05
C SER A 360 -9.71 20.45 69.24
N SER A 361 -9.94 21.55 69.98
CA SER A 361 -9.13 21.88 71.15
C SER A 361 -9.13 20.78 72.22
N SER A 362 -10.25 20.09 72.46
CA SER A 362 -10.31 18.95 73.37
C SER A 362 -9.58 17.71 72.83
N VAL A 363 -9.60 17.48 71.52
CA VAL A 363 -8.83 16.40 70.88
C VAL A 363 -7.33 16.75 70.80
N GLU A 364 -6.96 18.01 70.67
CA GLU A 364 -5.58 18.51 70.80
C GLU A 364 -5.07 18.38 72.24
N GLU A 365 -5.88 18.71 73.26
CA GLU A 365 -5.57 18.41 74.67
C GLU A 365 -5.38 16.89 74.89
N LEU A 366 -6.29 16.06 74.38
CA LEU A 366 -6.22 14.61 74.57
C LEU A 366 -5.02 14.01 73.84
N LYS A 367 -4.68 14.50 72.63
CA LYS A 367 -3.41 14.19 71.93
C LYS A 367 -2.20 14.60 72.75
N LEU A 368 -2.21 15.78 73.38
CA LEU A 368 -1.10 16.25 74.23
C LEU A 368 -0.95 15.40 75.50
N LEU A 369 -2.05 15.04 76.16
CA LEU A 369 -2.06 14.15 77.32
C LEU A 369 -1.58 12.74 76.96
N LEU A 370 -2.02 12.18 75.82
CA LEU A 370 -1.48 10.92 75.30
C LEU A 370 0.01 10.99 74.98
N ARG A 371 0.48 12.14 74.47
CA ARG A 371 1.91 12.35 74.14
C ARG A 371 2.78 12.64 75.36
N GLU A 372 2.22 13.22 76.43
CA GLU A 372 2.86 13.24 77.75
C GLU A 372 2.96 11.83 78.33
N LEU A 373 1.88 11.03 78.28
CA LEU A 373 1.88 9.65 78.78
C LEU A 373 2.91 8.78 78.06
N ALA A 374 2.96 8.85 76.73
CA ALA A 374 3.97 8.16 75.92
C ALA A 374 5.42 8.64 76.16
N ASN A 375 5.62 9.79 76.82
CA ASN A 375 6.93 10.29 77.24
C ASN A 375 7.28 9.96 78.71
N VAL A 376 6.39 9.27 79.45
CA VAL A 376 6.62 8.90 80.87
C VAL A 376 7.30 7.53 81.04
N ASP A 377 7.39 6.72 79.98
CA ASP A 377 8.09 5.42 79.96
C ASP A 377 9.63 5.50 80.13
N GLY A 378 10.15 6.63 80.62
CA GLY A 378 11.55 6.84 80.98
C GLY A 378 11.90 6.58 82.45
N MET A 379 10.94 6.30 83.35
CA MET A 379 11.21 6.13 84.80
C MET A 379 10.48 4.94 85.46
N GLN A 380 11.23 3.84 85.60
CA GLN A 380 11.13 2.81 86.66
C GLN A 380 9.74 2.45 87.22
N THR A 381 9.05 1.53 86.56
CA THR A 381 7.99 0.70 87.17
C THR A 381 8.53 -0.68 87.54
N GLY A 382 9.00 -0.81 88.78
CA GLY A 382 9.38 -2.11 89.33
C GLY A 382 8.16 -3.03 89.50
N ALA A 383 8.35 -4.33 89.24
CA ALA A 383 7.38 -5.40 89.48
C ALA A 383 6.08 -5.38 88.64
N PHE A 384 6.20 -5.21 87.32
CA PHE A 384 5.37 -6.03 86.42
C PHE A 384 5.88 -7.48 86.44
N SER A 385 5.00 -8.46 86.23
CA SER A 385 5.40 -9.87 86.15
C SER A 385 6.27 -10.09 84.92
N ASN A 386 7.43 -10.73 85.08
CA ASN A 386 8.36 -11.02 83.98
C ASN A 386 7.68 -11.70 82.79
N ASN A 387 6.65 -12.53 83.04
CA ASN A 387 5.85 -13.19 82.01
C ASN A 387 5.13 -12.20 81.09
N SER A 388 4.60 -11.10 81.63
CA SER A 388 3.85 -10.09 80.87
C SER A 388 4.75 -9.25 79.96
N GLN A 389 5.98 -8.97 80.39
CA GLN A 389 6.99 -8.34 79.54
C GLN A 389 7.45 -9.30 78.44
N LEU A 390 7.79 -10.54 78.80
CA LEU A 390 8.25 -11.56 77.84
C LEU A 390 7.17 -11.88 76.78
N GLU A 391 5.89 -11.86 77.16
CA GLU A 391 4.78 -12.05 76.23
C GLU A 391 4.64 -10.86 75.25
N LEU A 392 4.85 -9.62 75.70
CA LEU A 392 4.89 -8.45 74.82
C LEU A 392 6.09 -8.48 73.87
N GLU A 393 7.27 -8.88 74.36
CA GLU A 393 8.48 -9.07 73.54
C GLU A 393 8.29 -10.18 72.50
N MET A 394 7.66 -11.31 72.86
CA MET A 394 7.26 -12.36 71.91
C MET A 394 6.26 -11.86 70.86
N ARG A 395 5.24 -11.09 71.27
CA ARG A 395 4.25 -10.52 70.33
C ARG A 395 4.91 -9.51 69.39
N LEU A 396 5.85 -8.70 69.89
CA LEU A 396 6.64 -7.76 69.08
C LEU A 396 7.51 -8.49 68.05
N HIS A 397 8.25 -9.53 68.47
CA HIS A 397 9.04 -10.36 67.54
C HIS A 397 8.18 -11.09 66.50
N SER A 398 6.99 -11.59 66.89
CA SER A 398 6.05 -12.22 65.95
C SER A 398 5.50 -11.22 64.92
N ALA A 399 5.19 -10.00 65.37
CA ALA A 399 4.80 -8.91 64.48
C ALA A 399 5.94 -8.51 63.53
N ASP A 400 7.16 -8.33 64.04
CA ASP A 400 8.35 -7.98 63.25
C ASP A 400 8.70 -9.08 62.23
N GLU A 401 8.62 -10.36 62.62
CA GLU A 401 8.71 -11.49 61.68
C GLU A 401 7.64 -11.42 60.59
N SER A 402 6.40 -11.00 60.91
CA SER A 402 5.33 -10.86 59.91
C SER A 402 5.58 -9.69 58.95
N VAL A 403 6.12 -8.57 59.44
CA VAL A 403 6.53 -7.42 58.62
C VAL A 403 7.67 -7.83 57.69
N ASN A 404 8.75 -8.42 58.21
CA ASN A 404 9.86 -8.95 57.43
C ASN A 404 9.41 -9.95 56.34
N LYS A 405 8.38 -10.77 56.61
CA LYS A 405 7.77 -11.68 55.61
C LYS A 405 7.00 -10.91 54.54
N MET A 406 6.20 -9.90 54.90
CA MET A 406 5.50 -9.05 53.93
C MET A 406 6.46 -8.20 53.08
N GLU A 407 7.55 -7.68 53.65
CA GLU A 407 8.56 -6.92 52.93
C GLU A 407 9.29 -7.77 51.88
N ARG A 408 9.61 -9.03 52.19
CA ARG A 408 10.15 -9.98 51.21
C ARG A 408 9.18 -10.24 50.06
N VAL A 409 7.90 -10.47 50.36
CA VAL A 409 6.87 -10.63 49.31
C VAL A 409 6.70 -9.35 48.48
N LEU A 410 6.79 -8.17 49.09
CA LEU A 410 6.78 -6.89 48.38
C LEU A 410 8.00 -6.72 47.46
N ALA A 411 9.20 -7.13 47.91
CA ALA A 411 10.41 -7.13 47.10
C ALA A 411 10.27 -8.09 45.89
N GLU A 412 9.83 -9.33 46.12
CA GLU A 412 9.57 -10.31 45.05
C GLU A 412 8.54 -9.81 44.03
N LYS A 413 7.46 -9.13 44.48
CA LYS A 413 6.46 -8.52 43.59
C LYS A 413 6.94 -7.25 42.90
N SER A 414 7.92 -6.55 43.47
CA SER A 414 8.59 -5.40 42.84
C SER A 414 9.50 -5.87 41.69
N ASP A 415 10.33 -6.89 41.95
CA ASP A 415 11.21 -7.49 40.93
C ASP A 415 10.41 -8.15 39.80
N GLU A 416 9.29 -8.81 40.10
CA GLU A 416 8.43 -9.38 39.06
C GLU A 416 7.71 -8.29 38.23
N ASN A 417 7.25 -7.21 38.86
CA ASN A 417 6.76 -6.02 38.12
C ASN A 417 7.85 -5.43 37.21
N LYS A 418 9.10 -5.40 37.68
CA LYS A 418 10.24 -4.93 36.88
C LYS A 418 10.49 -5.82 35.67
N ARG A 419 10.51 -7.15 35.85
CA ARG A 419 10.62 -8.11 34.72
C ARG A 419 9.48 -7.94 33.71
N LEU A 420 8.23 -7.82 34.18
CA LEU A 420 7.07 -7.61 33.31
C LEU A 420 7.17 -6.28 32.54
N LYS A 421 7.68 -5.23 33.18
CA LYS A 421 7.92 -3.93 32.55
C LYS A 421 9.05 -3.97 31.51
N ASP A 422 10.14 -4.66 31.80
CA ASP A 422 11.27 -4.86 30.88
C ASP A 422 10.87 -5.74 29.68
N HIS A 423 9.97 -6.72 29.88
CA HIS A 423 9.41 -7.50 28.78
C HIS A 423 8.38 -6.70 27.96
N ALA A 424 7.60 -5.81 28.60
CA ALA A 424 6.69 -4.91 27.89
C ALA A 424 7.43 -3.89 27.01
N THR A 425 8.58 -3.35 27.46
CA THR A 425 9.41 -2.47 26.61
C THR A 425 10.11 -3.24 25.49
N GLN A 426 10.49 -4.50 25.73
CA GLN A 426 11.02 -5.41 24.69
C GLN A 426 9.96 -5.73 23.62
N LEU A 427 8.70 -5.97 24.01
CA LEU A 427 7.60 -6.18 23.06
C LEU A 427 7.26 -4.89 22.30
N ALA A 428 7.28 -3.73 22.97
CA ALA A 428 7.06 -2.44 22.31
C ALA A 428 8.13 -2.13 21.25
N SER A 429 9.41 -2.43 21.49
CA SER A 429 10.45 -2.25 20.47
C SER A 429 10.40 -3.27 19.34
N GLN A 430 9.93 -4.49 19.59
CA GLN A 430 9.63 -5.45 18.53
C GLN A 430 8.46 -4.98 17.64
N ILE A 431 7.44 -4.34 18.22
CA ILE A 431 6.33 -3.76 17.46
C ILE A 431 6.82 -2.62 16.57
N THR A 432 7.59 -1.65 17.09
CA THR A 432 8.07 -0.54 16.24
C THR A 432 9.02 -0.97 15.13
N ILE A 433 9.83 -2.03 15.34
CA ILE A 433 10.62 -2.65 14.26
C ILE A 433 9.70 -3.29 13.22
N ARG A 434 8.67 -4.03 13.63
CA ARG A 434 7.70 -4.67 12.71
C ARG A 434 6.87 -3.66 11.92
N GLU A 435 6.51 -2.53 12.53
CA GLU A 435 5.83 -1.42 11.87
C GLU A 435 6.72 -0.79 10.78
N ALA A 436 8.02 -0.62 11.05
CA ALA A 436 8.99 -0.13 10.07
C ALA A 436 9.26 -1.14 8.93
N GLU A 437 9.41 -2.43 9.25
CA GLU A 437 9.52 -3.52 8.26
C GLU A 437 8.29 -3.56 7.33
N LEU A 438 7.10 -3.41 7.89
CA LEU A 438 5.83 -3.41 7.15
C LEU A 438 5.66 -2.15 6.29
N ALA A 439 6.09 -0.97 6.79
CA ALA A 439 6.09 0.26 6.01
C ALA A 439 7.02 0.17 4.79
N ALA A 440 8.26 -0.31 4.97
CA ALA A 440 9.21 -0.51 3.87
C ALA A 440 8.67 -1.49 2.81
N ALA A 441 8.05 -2.61 3.23
CA ALA A 441 7.42 -3.57 2.32
C ALA A 441 6.20 -2.98 1.57
N ILE A 442 5.50 -2.00 2.14
CA ILE A 442 4.45 -1.24 1.44
C ILE A 442 5.05 -0.31 0.39
N GLU A 443 6.14 0.40 0.70
CA GLU A 443 6.83 1.28 -0.24
C GLU A 443 7.43 0.50 -1.42
N GLU A 444 8.09 -0.64 -1.18
CA GLU A 444 8.58 -1.53 -2.25
C GLU A 444 7.44 -2.06 -3.14
N ARG A 445 6.32 -2.49 -2.54
CA ARG A 445 5.12 -2.92 -3.28
C ARG A 445 4.58 -1.82 -4.18
N ASP A 446 4.46 -0.60 -3.67
CA ASP A 446 3.85 0.50 -4.41
C ASP A 446 4.81 1.08 -5.46
N ASN A 447 6.12 1.05 -5.23
CA ASN A 447 7.13 1.30 -6.27
C ASN A 447 7.04 0.25 -7.40
N ALA A 448 7.04 -1.05 -7.07
CA ALA A 448 6.90 -2.11 -8.08
C ALA A 448 5.55 -2.04 -8.84
N ARG A 449 4.49 -1.55 -8.20
CA ARG A 449 3.19 -1.29 -8.82
C ARG A 449 3.21 -0.07 -9.74
N LEU A 450 3.94 0.99 -9.36
CA LEU A 450 4.19 2.14 -10.23
C LEU A 450 4.99 1.71 -11.46
N ASP A 451 6.08 0.97 -11.29
CA ASP A 451 6.88 0.42 -12.39
C ASP A 451 6.06 -0.49 -13.32
N LEU A 452 5.17 -1.33 -12.78
CA LEU A 452 4.29 -2.17 -13.59
C LEU A 452 3.29 -1.33 -14.42
N SER A 453 2.83 -0.19 -13.91
CA SER A 453 1.98 0.74 -14.68
C SER A 453 2.78 1.55 -15.71
N GLN A 454 3.98 2.00 -15.34
CA GLN A 454 4.86 2.78 -16.22
C GLN A 454 5.48 1.92 -17.33
N THR A 455 5.76 0.64 -17.10
CA THR A 455 6.32 -0.26 -18.12
C THR A 455 5.34 -0.58 -19.24
N HIS A 456 4.03 -0.51 -19.01
CA HIS A 456 3.05 -0.55 -20.10
C HIS A 456 3.06 0.76 -20.90
N LEU A 457 2.96 1.91 -20.21
CA LEU A 457 3.01 3.23 -20.86
C LEU A 457 4.31 3.45 -21.66
N ALA A 458 5.45 3.02 -21.12
CA ALA A 458 6.75 3.10 -21.80
C ALA A 458 6.83 2.20 -23.03
N LYS A 459 6.25 0.99 -23.00
CA LYS A 459 6.14 0.11 -24.18
C LYS A 459 5.25 0.75 -25.25
N ASP A 460 4.10 1.29 -24.88
CA ASP A 460 3.19 1.94 -25.81
C ASP A 460 3.80 3.23 -26.40
N GLU A 461 4.57 3.99 -25.61
CA GLU A 461 5.37 5.12 -26.09
C GLU A 461 6.48 4.70 -27.05
N ILE A 462 7.21 3.61 -26.76
CA ILE A 462 8.25 3.07 -27.65
C ILE A 462 7.64 2.59 -28.96
N VAL A 463 6.50 1.88 -28.91
CA VAL A 463 5.75 1.46 -30.10
C VAL A 463 5.29 2.69 -30.89
N LYS A 464 4.73 3.71 -30.24
CA LYS A 464 4.30 4.95 -30.91
C LYS A 464 5.47 5.66 -31.61
N LYS A 465 6.59 5.84 -30.91
CA LYS A 465 7.83 6.43 -31.46
C LYS A 465 8.36 5.61 -32.65
N ALA A 466 8.26 4.27 -32.60
CA ALA A 466 8.65 3.40 -33.71
C ALA A 466 7.70 3.52 -34.92
N TRP A 467 6.39 3.69 -34.71
CA TRP A 467 5.43 3.99 -35.78
C TRP A 467 5.69 5.37 -36.41
N ASP A 468 5.91 6.41 -35.59
CA ASP A 468 6.24 7.76 -36.06
C ASP A 468 7.54 7.75 -36.91
N LEU A 469 8.57 7.02 -36.47
CA LEU A 469 9.82 6.85 -37.22
C LEU A 469 9.62 6.07 -38.52
N ARG A 470 8.82 4.99 -38.52
CA ARG A 470 8.46 4.23 -39.73
C ARG A 470 7.76 5.13 -40.74
N ASP A 471 6.77 5.90 -40.30
CA ASP A 471 5.93 6.68 -41.21
C ASP A 471 6.68 7.92 -41.74
N GLN A 472 7.58 8.52 -40.95
CA GLN A 472 8.54 9.47 -41.48
C GLN A 472 9.50 8.85 -42.51
N ALA A 473 9.98 7.61 -42.29
CA ALA A 473 10.84 6.91 -43.25
C ALA A 473 10.09 6.60 -44.57
N VAL A 474 8.83 6.18 -44.48
CA VAL A 474 7.94 6.00 -45.65
C VAL A 474 7.71 7.33 -46.37
N GLN A 475 7.45 8.43 -45.66
CA GLN A 475 7.33 9.76 -46.28
C GLN A 475 8.61 10.21 -47.00
N ARG A 476 9.79 9.98 -46.38
CA ARG A 476 11.11 10.27 -47.00
C ARG A 476 11.31 9.42 -48.25
N LYS A 477 10.99 8.12 -48.20
CA LYS A 477 11.05 7.20 -49.35
C LYS A 477 10.13 7.69 -50.48
N ASN A 478 8.85 7.92 -50.21
CA ASN A 478 7.88 8.35 -51.22
C ASN A 478 8.29 9.69 -51.86
N LYS A 479 8.85 10.62 -51.08
CA LYS A 479 9.40 11.89 -51.60
C LYS A 479 10.60 11.67 -52.54
N ALA A 480 11.48 10.72 -52.22
CA ALA A 480 12.61 10.35 -53.08
C ALA A 480 12.16 9.63 -54.37
N GLU A 481 11.15 8.75 -54.28
CA GLU A 481 10.55 8.08 -55.46
C GLU A 481 9.87 9.09 -56.39
N ILE A 482 9.14 10.08 -55.84
CA ILE A 482 8.56 11.19 -56.63
C ILE A 482 9.65 12.05 -57.29
N ALA A 483 10.76 12.31 -56.59
CA ALA A 483 11.89 13.05 -57.17
C ALA A 483 12.57 12.26 -58.29
N MET A 484 12.77 10.95 -58.12
CA MET A 484 13.33 10.06 -59.13
C MET A 484 12.41 9.91 -60.35
N ALA A 485 11.09 9.91 -60.16
CA ALA A 485 10.13 9.93 -61.25
C ALA A 485 10.19 11.23 -62.05
N ARG A 486 10.38 12.39 -61.38
CA ARG A 486 10.56 13.69 -62.04
C ARG A 486 11.84 13.76 -62.85
N THR A 487 12.99 13.43 -62.26
CA THR A 487 14.27 13.47 -62.99
C THR A 487 14.31 12.49 -64.16
N ARG A 488 13.59 11.36 -64.08
CA ARG A 488 13.37 10.45 -65.21
C ARG A 488 12.51 11.07 -66.33
N ILE A 489 11.47 11.82 -65.98
CA ILE A 489 10.64 12.55 -66.97
C ILE A 489 11.46 13.68 -67.61
N GLU A 490 12.22 14.43 -66.82
CA GLU A 490 13.13 15.50 -67.27
C GLU A 490 14.19 14.95 -68.24
N MET A 491 14.81 13.81 -67.91
CA MET A 491 15.72 13.09 -68.82
C MET A 491 15.02 12.72 -70.15
N MET A 492 13.85 12.09 -70.10
CA MET A 492 13.09 11.72 -71.31
C MET A 492 12.67 12.93 -72.16
N GLN A 493 12.44 14.10 -71.54
CA GLN A 493 12.17 15.35 -72.25
C GLN A 493 13.43 15.89 -72.94
N VAL A 494 14.59 15.88 -72.27
CA VAL A 494 15.88 16.28 -72.85
C VAL A 494 16.29 15.34 -73.98
N ASP A 495 16.08 14.02 -73.84
CA ASP A 495 16.32 13.04 -74.91
C ASP A 495 15.43 13.31 -76.14
N SER A 496 14.15 13.69 -75.94
CA SER A 496 13.24 14.09 -77.04
C SER A 496 13.75 15.36 -77.74
N GLN A 497 14.10 16.39 -76.98
CA GLN A 497 14.63 17.65 -77.52
C GLN A 497 15.94 17.43 -78.30
N LEU A 498 16.81 16.54 -77.81
CA LEU A 498 18.05 16.16 -78.49
C LEU A 498 17.76 15.42 -79.81
N MET A 499 16.81 14.50 -79.82
CA MET A 499 16.38 13.80 -81.04
C MET A 499 15.77 14.75 -82.07
N GLU A 500 14.94 15.71 -81.64
CA GLU A 500 14.40 16.77 -82.50
C GLU A 500 15.51 17.66 -83.07
N ALA A 501 16.48 18.08 -82.26
CA ALA A 501 17.63 18.88 -82.70
C ALA A 501 18.53 18.11 -83.68
N ILE A 502 18.75 16.81 -83.46
CA ILE A 502 19.47 15.93 -84.41
C ILE A 502 18.70 15.83 -85.73
N GLN A 503 17.38 15.63 -85.68
CA GLN A 503 16.55 15.54 -86.88
C GLN A 503 16.54 16.85 -87.68
N GLN A 504 16.44 18.00 -87.01
CA GLN A 504 16.58 19.32 -87.64
C GLN A 504 17.96 19.51 -88.28
N LYS A 505 19.04 19.10 -87.59
CA LYS A 505 20.41 19.17 -88.13
C LYS A 505 20.58 18.29 -89.37
N ILE A 506 19.99 17.09 -89.41
CA ILE A 506 20.00 16.19 -90.57
C ILE A 506 19.20 16.80 -91.74
N GLN A 507 18.03 17.41 -91.47
CA GLN A 507 17.27 18.12 -92.50
C GLN A 507 18.05 19.30 -93.08
N LEU A 508 18.79 20.05 -92.26
CA LEU A 508 19.65 21.15 -92.70
C LEU A 508 20.88 20.65 -93.47
N SER A 509 21.50 19.53 -93.12
CA SER A 509 22.62 18.97 -93.90
C SER A 509 22.15 18.44 -95.26
N GLN A 510 21.01 17.73 -95.30
CA GLN A 510 20.38 17.29 -96.56
C GLN A 510 20.01 18.48 -97.46
N GLN A 511 19.55 19.59 -96.89
CA GLN A 511 19.34 20.82 -97.65
C GLN A 511 20.66 21.39 -98.18
N LEU A 512 21.72 21.47 -97.37
CA LEU A 512 23.04 21.95 -97.82
C LEU A 512 23.62 21.06 -98.94
N GLU A 513 23.48 19.74 -98.84
CA GLU A 513 23.86 18.78 -99.88
C GLU A 513 23.08 19.02 -101.18
N GLN A 514 21.76 19.23 -101.11
CA GLN A 514 20.95 19.60 -102.29
C GLN A 514 21.40 20.93 -102.90
N TRP A 515 21.66 21.96 -102.07
CA TRP A 515 22.16 23.26 -102.57
C TRP A 515 23.57 23.16 -103.18
N GLN A 516 24.43 22.25 -102.71
CA GLN A 516 25.72 21.95 -103.33
C GLN A 516 25.53 21.30 -104.70
N VAL A 517 24.63 20.31 -104.82
CA VAL A 517 24.29 19.65 -106.09
C VAL A 517 23.68 20.65 -107.08
N ASP A 518 22.72 21.47 -106.67
CA ASP A 518 22.11 22.52 -107.50
C ASP A 518 23.17 23.53 -107.98
N MET A 519 24.09 23.95 -107.10
CA MET A 519 25.19 24.85 -107.48
C MET A 519 26.19 24.20 -108.43
N GLN A 520 26.52 22.92 -108.26
CA GLN A 520 27.39 22.21 -109.21
C GLN A 520 26.71 22.07 -110.57
N GLN A 521 25.40 21.77 -110.62
CA GLN A 521 24.64 21.75 -111.86
C GLN A 521 24.65 23.12 -112.56
N LEU A 522 24.46 24.22 -111.81
CA LEU A 522 24.56 25.58 -112.37
C LEU A 522 25.96 25.94 -112.87
N LEU A 523 27.03 25.44 -112.23
CA LEU A 523 28.40 25.59 -112.71
C LEU A 523 28.65 24.76 -113.98
N ASP A 524 28.18 23.51 -114.02
CA ASP A 524 28.24 22.65 -115.20
C ASP A 524 27.45 23.22 -116.38
N GLU A 525 26.27 23.81 -116.14
CA GLU A 525 25.49 24.55 -117.15
C GLU A 525 26.22 25.81 -117.62
N GLN A 526 26.86 26.57 -116.71
CA GLN A 526 27.69 27.71 -117.10
C GLN A 526 28.92 27.28 -117.91
N MET A 527 29.52 26.13 -117.61
CA MET A 527 30.63 25.58 -118.39
C MET A 527 30.17 25.07 -119.76
N ARG A 528 29.08 24.29 -119.83
CA ARG A 528 28.47 23.84 -121.09
C ARG A 528 28.03 25.02 -121.96
N THR A 529 27.43 26.06 -121.40
CA THR A 529 27.01 27.25 -122.17
C THR A 529 28.18 28.15 -122.56
N LYS A 530 29.29 28.17 -121.82
CA LYS A 530 30.55 28.81 -122.27
C LYS A 530 31.19 28.04 -123.42
N LEU A 531 31.34 26.71 -123.28
CA LEU A 531 31.88 25.83 -124.31
C LEU A 531 31.03 25.91 -125.59
N SER A 532 29.71 25.76 -125.49
CA SER A 532 28.80 25.91 -126.63
C SER A 532 28.88 27.30 -127.28
N LYS A 533 28.99 28.38 -126.49
CA LYS A 533 29.21 29.73 -127.06
C LYS A 533 30.55 29.87 -127.78
N GLN A 534 31.58 29.13 -127.34
CA GLN A 534 32.89 29.09 -127.97
C GLN A 534 32.86 28.24 -129.26
N GLU A 535 32.20 27.09 -129.25
CA GLU A 535 31.93 26.26 -130.44
C GLU A 535 31.10 27.02 -131.50
N THR A 536 30.10 27.81 -131.10
CA THR A 536 29.35 28.69 -132.02
C THR A 536 30.16 29.87 -132.54
N LYS A 537 31.38 30.11 -132.03
CA LYS A 537 32.30 31.13 -132.52
C LYS A 537 33.23 30.61 -133.62
N ASP A 538 33.43 29.29 -133.68
CA ASP A 538 34.34 28.61 -134.61
C ASP A 538 33.59 27.98 -135.82
N GLN A 539 32.39 28.46 -136.15
CA GLN A 539 31.65 28.10 -137.37
C GLN A 539 31.39 29.31 -138.29
N PRO A 540 31.47 29.15 -139.62
CA PRO A 540 31.22 30.23 -140.58
C PRO A 540 29.73 30.64 -140.65
N PRO A 541 29.43 31.90 -141.04
CA PRO A 541 28.18 32.56 -140.66
C PRO A 541 26.96 32.24 -141.55
N LYS A 542 25.78 32.09 -140.91
CA LYS A 542 24.46 32.22 -141.56
C LYS A 542 23.43 32.97 -140.70
N VAL A 543 23.42 34.30 -140.87
CA VAL A 543 22.24 35.17 -141.10
C VAL A 543 20.91 34.83 -140.38
N VAL A 544 20.64 35.60 -139.32
CA VAL A 544 19.37 36.33 -139.00
C VAL A 544 18.03 35.57 -138.95
N THR A 545 17.39 35.58 -137.77
CA THR A 545 16.07 36.23 -137.53
C THR A 545 15.78 36.41 -136.03
N GLU A 546 14.80 37.25 -135.69
CA GLU A 546 14.56 37.77 -134.33
C GLU A 546 13.60 36.92 -133.48
N SER A 547 13.70 36.97 -132.14
CA SER A 547 12.60 37.45 -131.28
C SER A 547 12.94 37.53 -129.77
N VAL A 548 12.27 38.48 -129.12
CA VAL A 548 12.41 39.03 -127.75
C VAL A 548 12.26 37.99 -126.61
N PRO A 549 13.00 38.12 -125.49
CA PRO A 549 12.87 37.23 -124.32
C PRO A 549 11.65 37.53 -123.42
N SER A 550 11.11 36.52 -122.75
CA SER A 550 10.02 36.65 -121.76
C SER A 550 10.52 36.63 -120.31
N THR A 551 10.61 37.81 -119.69
CA THR A 551 11.03 37.97 -118.28
C THR A 551 9.89 37.59 -117.31
N SER A 552 9.82 36.34 -116.86
CA SER A 552 8.69 35.87 -116.02
C SER A 552 9.02 34.90 -114.86
N GLN A 553 10.30 34.67 -114.53
CA GLN A 553 10.70 33.74 -113.46
C GLN A 553 11.45 34.36 -112.25
N ILE A 554 12.05 35.55 -112.39
CA ILE A 554 12.93 36.11 -111.34
C ILE A 554 12.11 36.62 -110.13
N GLU A 555 10.98 37.29 -110.35
CA GLU A 555 10.17 37.89 -109.28
C GLU A 555 9.54 36.84 -108.36
N LYS A 556 9.12 35.69 -108.92
CA LYS A 556 8.55 34.58 -108.14
C LYS A 556 9.57 33.95 -107.18
N LYS A 557 10.87 33.95 -107.52
CA LYS A 557 11.93 33.51 -106.58
C LYS A 557 12.16 34.53 -105.47
N ARG A 558 12.21 35.84 -105.79
CA ARG A 558 12.42 36.92 -104.81
C ARG A 558 11.34 36.99 -103.74
N ASN A 559 10.06 36.87 -104.13
CA ASN A 559 8.95 36.92 -103.17
C ASN A 559 8.85 35.67 -102.28
N LYS A 560 9.36 34.51 -102.73
CA LYS A 560 9.34 33.28 -101.92
C LYS A 560 10.43 33.28 -100.83
N LEU A 561 11.58 33.88 -101.08
CA LEU A 561 12.66 34.07 -100.09
C LEU A 561 12.22 34.99 -98.92
N LEU A 562 11.50 36.08 -99.21
CA LEU A 562 11.00 37.00 -98.18
C LEU A 562 9.92 36.39 -97.27
N ALA A 563 9.20 35.37 -97.74
CA ALA A 563 8.22 34.65 -96.93
C ALA A 563 8.88 33.74 -95.88
N ILE A 564 10.00 33.09 -96.23
CA ILE A 564 10.69 32.12 -95.36
C ILE A 564 11.27 32.83 -94.11
N PHE A 565 11.92 33.98 -94.30
CA PHE A 565 12.53 34.73 -93.20
C PHE A 565 11.54 35.27 -92.15
N ARG A 566 10.24 35.36 -92.46
CA ARG A 566 9.24 35.90 -91.52
C ARG A 566 8.77 34.89 -90.48
N ASN A 567 8.90 33.59 -90.74
CA ASN A 567 8.44 32.53 -89.83
C ASN A 567 9.49 32.15 -88.76
N PHE A 568 10.72 32.64 -88.86
CA PHE A 568 11.83 32.22 -87.98
C PHE A 568 11.83 32.88 -86.59
N ASN A 569 11.10 33.99 -86.40
CA ASN A 569 11.03 34.74 -85.14
C ASN A 569 9.74 34.47 -84.32
N GLY A 570 9.07 33.33 -84.55
CA GLY A 570 7.70 33.07 -84.07
C GLY A 570 7.51 32.08 -82.92
N SER A 571 8.59 31.48 -82.39
CA SER A 571 8.48 30.29 -81.52
C SER A 571 9.54 30.24 -80.41
N SER A 572 9.39 31.08 -79.38
CA SER A 572 10.23 31.05 -78.17
C SER A 572 9.49 31.59 -76.93
N SER A 573 8.34 30.99 -76.58
CA SER A 573 7.59 31.32 -75.35
C SER A 573 6.63 30.21 -74.89
N SER A 574 7.14 29.23 -74.15
CA SER A 574 6.43 28.36 -73.19
C SER A 574 7.47 27.69 -72.30
#